data_AF-A0A3E2CB66-F1
#
_entry.id   AF-A0A3E2CB66-F1
#
_cell.length_a   1.000
_cell.length_b   1.000
_cell.length_c   1.000
_cell.angle_alpha   90.00
_cell.angle_beta   90.00
_cell.angle_gamma   90.00
#
_symmetry.space_group_name_H-M   'P 1'
#
loop_
_entity.id
_entity.type
_entity.pdbx_description
1 polymer ?
#
loop_
_entity_poly.entity_id
_entity_poly.type
_entity_poly.pdbx_seq_one_letter_code
_entity_poly.pdbx_strand_id
1 'polypeptide(L)'
;MVTVKVPGEPDVDISVNVFVVPNPAGKTVSVHVGDSPSAENSIANKNELPNGTKFAWATNGTPDTKTAGNNKSGTVVVTIPGIANPVNVPVTVNVVAQNKPFINDGKAENKPGDKGSADNGKTTITGKGTPEATIKVQNS
;
A
#
# COMPACT_ATOMS: atom_id res chain seq x y z
N MET A 1 -19.68 27.21 4.12
CA MET A 1 -20.64 27.65 5.16
C MET A 1 -22.03 27.46 4.60
N VAL A 2 -22.92 26.84 5.36
CA VAL A 2 -24.34 26.74 5.02
C VAL A 2 -25.09 27.55 6.07
N THR A 3 -25.83 28.55 5.64
CA THR A 3 -26.64 29.39 6.53
C THR A 3 -28.07 28.88 6.52
N VAL A 4 -28.58 28.49 7.69
CA VAL A 4 -29.97 28.07 7.86
C VAL A 4 -30.80 29.26 8.31
N LYS A 5 -31.87 29.58 7.57
CA LYS A 5 -32.80 30.66 7.90
C LYS A 5 -34.12 30.08 8.42
N VAL A 6 -34.42 30.33 9.69
CA VAL A 6 -35.73 30.05 10.29
C VAL A 6 -36.43 31.39 10.53
N PRO A 7 -37.65 31.61 9.99
CA PRO A 7 -38.35 32.89 10.17
C PRO A 7 -38.56 33.22 11.65
N GLY A 8 -38.03 34.35 12.11
CA GLY A 8 -38.14 34.80 13.50
C GLY A 8 -36.98 34.40 14.42
N GLU A 9 -36.01 33.63 13.93
CA GLU A 9 -34.78 33.26 14.65
C GLU A 9 -33.53 33.85 13.96
N PRO A 10 -32.44 34.08 14.72
CA PRO A 10 -31.17 34.52 14.13
C PRO A 10 -30.58 33.43 13.23
N ASP A 11 -29.96 33.85 12.13
CA ASP A 11 -29.27 32.97 11.19
C ASP A 11 -28.19 32.14 11.92
N VAL A 12 -28.20 30.83 11.70
CA VAL A 12 -27.18 29.92 12.23
C VAL A 12 -26.22 29.55 11.11
N ASP A 13 -24.95 29.93 11.28
CA ASP A 13 -23.87 29.52 10.38
C ASP A 13 -23.35 28.13 10.74
N ILE A 14 -23.65 27.17 9.88
CA ILE A 14 -23.12 25.82 9.97
C ILE A 14 -21.80 25.77 9.18
N SER A 15 -20.70 25.58 9.90
CA SER A 15 -19.41 25.28 9.29
C SER A 15 -19.41 23.83 8.80
N VAL A 16 -19.29 23.66 7.48
CA VAL A 16 -19.19 22.34 6.83
C VAL A 16 -17.74 22.13 6.41
N ASN A 17 -17.11 21.09 6.92
CA ASN A 17 -15.78 20.66 6.46
C ASN A 17 -15.94 19.75 5.24
N VAL A 18 -15.57 20.25 4.06
CA VAL A 18 -15.52 19.44 2.84
C VAL A 18 -14.12 18.85 2.70
N PHE A 19 -14.01 17.53 2.85
CA PHE A 19 -12.76 16.80 2.64
C PHE A 19 -12.76 16.18 1.24
N VAL A 20 -11.89 16.69 0.35
CA VAL A 20 -11.60 16.02 -0.92
C VAL A 20 -10.44 15.06 -0.67
N VAL A 21 -10.76 13.78 -0.49
CA VAL A 21 -9.77 12.74 -0.16
C VAL A 21 -9.83 11.66 -1.24
N PRO A 22 -8.70 11.24 -1.83
CA PRO A 22 -8.69 10.14 -2.79
C PRO A 22 -9.17 8.85 -2.12
N ASN A 23 -9.92 8.05 -2.87
CA ASN A 23 -10.39 6.78 -2.35
C ASN A 23 -9.19 5.84 -2.12
N PRO A 24 -9.04 5.21 -0.94
CA PRO A 24 -7.98 4.24 -0.72
C PRO A 24 -8.03 3.10 -1.75
N ALA A 25 -6.89 2.82 -2.37
CA ALA A 25 -6.75 1.78 -3.38
C ALA A 25 -5.90 0.64 -2.87
N GLY A 26 -6.42 -0.59 -2.94
CA GLY A 26 -5.66 -1.79 -2.59
C GLY A 26 -4.61 -2.10 -3.63
N LYS A 27 -3.57 -2.84 -3.23
CA LYS A 27 -2.60 -3.45 -4.15
C LYS A 27 -2.26 -4.86 -3.73
N THR A 28 -1.60 -5.54 -4.66
CA THR A 28 -1.00 -6.85 -4.40
C THR A 28 0.35 -6.69 -3.74
N VAL A 29 0.57 -7.41 -2.64
CA VAL A 29 1.89 -7.51 -1.98
C VAL A 29 2.32 -8.96 -1.88
N SER A 30 3.63 -9.20 -1.84
CA SER A 30 4.20 -10.51 -1.58
C SER A 30 4.81 -10.58 -0.18
N VAL A 31 4.71 -11.73 0.47
CA VAL A 31 5.32 -12.06 1.78
C VAL A 31 5.79 -13.52 1.77
N HIS A 32 6.74 -13.89 2.64
CA HIS A 32 7.11 -15.29 2.79
C HIS A 32 6.06 -16.09 3.56
N VAL A 33 6.10 -17.42 3.40
CA VAL A 33 5.31 -18.33 4.23
C VAL A 33 5.61 -18.07 5.71
N GLY A 34 4.55 -17.90 6.50
CA GLY A 34 4.64 -17.61 7.92
C GLY A 34 4.80 -16.13 8.28
N ASP A 35 5.14 -15.27 7.32
CA ASP A 35 5.26 -13.83 7.57
C ASP A 35 3.90 -13.15 7.69
N SER A 36 3.87 -12.02 8.40
CA SER A 36 2.68 -11.18 8.53
C SER A 36 2.74 -10.01 7.56
N PRO A 37 1.78 -9.88 6.61
CA PRO A 37 1.72 -8.76 5.70
C PRO A 37 1.33 -7.48 6.44
N SER A 38 1.95 -6.36 6.06
CA SER A 38 1.58 -5.03 6.55
C SER A 38 0.32 -4.52 5.83
N ALA A 39 -0.71 -4.18 6.60
CA ALA A 39 -1.94 -3.59 6.08
C ALA A 39 -1.66 -2.25 5.36
N GLU A 40 -0.80 -1.41 5.95
CA GLU A 40 -0.39 -0.14 5.35
C GLU A 40 0.32 -0.36 4.01
N ASN A 41 1.28 -1.29 3.94
CA ASN A 41 1.96 -1.60 2.69
C ASN A 41 1.03 -2.26 1.66
N SER A 42 -0.20 -2.64 2.00
CA SER A 42 -1.18 -3.20 1.05
C SER A 42 -2.06 -2.13 0.39
N ILE A 43 -1.86 -0.85 0.73
CA ILE A 43 -2.54 0.30 0.10
C ILE A 43 -1.58 0.99 -0.88
N ALA A 44 -2.03 1.15 -2.13
CA ALA A 44 -1.24 1.70 -3.23
C ALA A 44 -0.95 3.19 -3.06
N ASN A 45 -2.00 3.97 -2.78
CA ASN A 45 -1.96 5.43 -2.69
C ASN A 45 -1.85 5.94 -1.26
N LYS A 46 -1.21 5.18 -0.35
CA LYS A 46 -1.13 5.54 1.07
C LYS A 46 -0.50 6.92 1.33
N ASN A 47 0.41 7.36 0.45
CA ASN A 47 1.08 8.65 0.54
C ASN A 47 0.21 9.83 0.05
N GLU A 48 -0.90 9.54 -0.64
CA GLU A 48 -1.88 10.54 -1.10
C GLU A 48 -3.01 10.73 -0.07
N LEU A 49 -3.06 9.88 0.95
CA LEU A 49 -4.04 9.97 2.02
C LEU A 49 -3.60 10.99 3.08
N PRO A 50 -4.54 11.66 3.76
CA PRO A 50 -4.22 12.63 4.80
C PRO A 50 -3.31 12.06 5.90
N ASN A 51 -2.43 12.90 6.43
CA ASN A 51 -1.59 12.54 7.58
C ASN A 51 -2.47 12.10 8.78
N GLY A 52 -2.02 11.07 9.48
CA GLY A 52 -2.78 10.47 10.59
C GLY A 52 -3.79 9.40 10.13
N THR A 53 -3.89 9.12 8.83
CA THR A 53 -4.61 7.95 8.33
C THR A 53 -4.05 6.67 8.95
N LYS A 54 -4.93 5.82 9.48
CA LYS A 54 -4.58 4.54 10.09
C LYS A 54 -4.98 3.38 9.19
N PHE A 55 -4.16 2.36 9.17
CA PHE A 55 -4.35 1.15 8.39
C PHE A 55 -4.32 -0.07 9.30
N ALA A 56 -5.39 -0.84 9.32
CA ALA A 56 -5.49 -2.06 10.11
C ALA A 56 -6.11 -3.17 9.26
N TRP A 57 -5.84 -4.43 9.59
CA TRP A 57 -6.62 -5.53 9.03
C TRP A 57 -8.03 -5.53 9.64
N ALA A 58 -9.04 -5.87 8.84
CA ALA A 58 -10.36 -6.15 9.40
C ALA A 58 -10.28 -7.37 10.35
N THR A 59 -11.20 -7.48 11.31
CA THR A 59 -11.18 -8.51 12.37
C THR A 59 -11.06 -9.96 11.85
N ASN A 60 -11.46 -10.23 10.60
CA ASN A 60 -11.22 -11.50 9.91
C ASN A 60 -10.69 -11.29 8.48
N GLY A 61 -10.06 -10.14 8.23
CA GLY A 61 -9.54 -9.73 6.93
C GLY A 61 -8.04 -9.92 6.78
N THR A 62 -7.36 -10.49 7.78
CA THR A 62 -5.93 -10.81 7.68
C THR A 62 -5.73 -12.00 6.72
N PRO A 63 -4.91 -11.86 5.67
CA PRO A 63 -4.60 -12.95 4.75
C PRO A 63 -3.92 -14.13 5.45
N ASP A 64 -4.30 -15.37 5.08
CA ASP A 64 -3.60 -16.57 5.54
C ASP A 64 -2.28 -16.77 4.79
N THR A 65 -1.17 -16.69 5.53
CA THR A 65 0.19 -16.84 5.02
C THR A 65 0.86 -18.16 5.43
N LYS A 66 0.12 -19.09 6.06
CA LYS A 66 0.68 -20.38 6.49
C LYS A 66 1.04 -21.31 5.33
N THR A 67 0.47 -21.06 4.15
CA THR A 67 0.68 -21.86 2.94
C THR A 67 1.05 -20.97 1.78
N ALA A 68 2.06 -21.38 1.02
CA ALA A 68 2.43 -20.71 -0.22
C ALA A 68 1.25 -20.71 -1.20
N GLY A 69 1.10 -19.64 -1.97
CA GLY A 69 0.02 -19.48 -2.92
C GLY A 69 -0.17 -18.04 -3.33
N ASN A 70 -0.70 -17.84 -4.52
CA ASN A 70 -1.05 -16.51 -5.03
C ASN A 70 -2.48 -16.17 -4.67
N ASN A 71 -2.80 -14.88 -4.73
CA ASN A 71 -4.17 -14.38 -4.65
C ASN A 71 -4.90 -14.67 -3.33
N LYS A 72 -4.18 -14.67 -2.20
CA LYS A 72 -4.82 -14.73 -0.87
C LYS A 72 -5.54 -13.41 -0.62
N SER A 73 -6.84 -13.47 -0.35
CA SER A 73 -7.65 -12.29 -0.10
C SER A 73 -7.36 -11.68 1.27
N GLY A 74 -7.39 -10.35 1.34
CA GLY A 74 -7.38 -9.60 2.60
C GLY A 74 -8.26 -8.36 2.52
N THR A 75 -8.56 -7.79 3.67
CA THR A 75 -9.33 -6.55 3.77
C THR A 75 -8.67 -5.61 4.76
N VAL A 76 -8.22 -4.46 4.26
CA VAL A 76 -7.67 -3.38 5.07
C VAL A 76 -8.79 -2.41 5.44
N VAL A 77 -8.90 -2.06 6.71
CA VAL A 77 -9.73 -0.97 7.23
C VAL A 77 -8.87 0.28 7.29
N VAL A 78 -9.28 1.31 6.56
CA VAL A 78 -8.61 2.60 6.48
C VAL A 78 -9.43 3.64 7.25
N THR A 79 -8.85 4.20 8.31
CA THR A 79 -9.49 5.28 9.10
C THR A 79 -8.83 6.61 8.76
N ILE A 80 -9.59 7.52 8.18
CA ILE A 80 -9.10 8.82 7.69
C ILE A 80 -9.56 9.92 8.65
N PRO A 81 -8.65 10.74 9.22
CA PRO A 81 -9.02 11.86 10.08
C PRO A 81 -10.01 12.80 9.41
N GLY A 82 -11.06 13.18 10.12
CA GLY A 82 -12.12 14.06 9.59
C GLY A 82 -13.23 13.33 8.81
N ILE A 83 -13.06 12.03 8.50
CA ILE A 83 -14.11 11.19 7.93
C ILE A 83 -14.59 10.22 9.00
N ALA A 84 -15.90 10.25 9.30
CA ALA A 84 -16.47 9.47 10.40
C ALA A 84 -16.40 7.96 10.18
N ASN A 85 -16.62 7.51 8.93
CA ASN A 85 -16.72 6.09 8.60
C ASN A 85 -15.40 5.58 8.02
N PRO A 86 -14.83 4.49 8.57
CA PRO A 86 -13.70 3.80 7.95
C PRO A 86 -14.06 3.23 6.57
N VAL A 87 -13.05 3.06 5.73
CA VAL A 87 -13.18 2.48 4.39
C VAL A 87 -12.58 1.07 4.37
N ASN A 88 -13.35 0.08 3.95
CA ASN A 88 -12.87 -1.29 3.74
C ASN A 88 -12.31 -1.43 2.33
N VAL A 89 -11.04 -1.79 2.24
CA VAL A 89 -10.30 -1.92 0.98
C VAL A 89 -9.92 -3.37 0.77
N PRO A 90 -10.44 -4.04 -0.27
CA PRO A 90 -9.98 -5.37 -0.63
C PRO A 90 -8.54 -5.30 -1.16
N VAL A 91 -7.71 -6.24 -0.73
CA VAL A 91 -6.32 -6.37 -1.15
C VAL A 91 -6.00 -7.82 -1.46
N THR A 92 -4.83 -8.03 -2.06
CA THR A 92 -4.36 -9.35 -2.44
C THR A 92 -2.97 -9.58 -1.90
N VAL A 93 -2.71 -10.76 -1.35
CA VAL A 93 -1.40 -11.17 -0.87
C VAL A 93 -0.94 -12.42 -1.58
N ASN A 94 0.28 -12.38 -2.10
CA ASN A 94 0.99 -13.54 -2.61
C ASN A 94 1.91 -14.07 -1.51
N VAL A 95 1.78 -15.34 -1.20
CA VAL A 95 2.60 -16.02 -0.20
C VAL A 95 3.64 -16.82 -0.97
N VAL A 96 4.89 -16.37 -0.89
CA VAL A 96 6.00 -17.00 -1.59
C VAL A 96 6.72 -17.99 -0.67
N ALA A 97 7.30 -19.04 -1.26
CA ALA A 97 8.14 -19.96 -0.52
C ALA A 97 9.35 -19.23 0.10
N GLN A 98 9.77 -19.64 1.30
CA GLN A 98 10.80 -18.96 2.11
C GLN A 98 12.12 -18.71 1.37
N ASN A 99 12.51 -19.61 0.46
CA ASN A 99 13.76 -19.48 -0.29
C ASN A 99 13.61 -18.76 -1.64
N LYS A 100 12.44 -18.18 -1.92
CA LYS A 100 12.18 -17.48 -3.18
C LYS A 100 12.25 -15.97 -2.95
N PRO A 101 13.22 -15.25 -3.55
CA PRO A 101 13.27 -13.80 -3.45
C PRO A 101 12.13 -13.14 -4.24
N PHE A 102 11.72 -11.97 -3.77
CA PHE A 102 10.75 -11.11 -4.44
C PHE A 102 11.02 -9.65 -4.10
N ILE A 103 10.43 -8.74 -4.88
CA ILE A 103 10.52 -7.29 -4.68
C ILE A 103 9.08 -6.76 -4.65
N ASN A 104 8.73 -6.01 -3.60
CA ASN A 104 7.49 -5.23 -3.58
C ASN A 104 7.79 -3.80 -4.05
N ASP A 105 6.87 -3.22 -4.81
CA ASP A 105 6.94 -1.81 -5.26
C ASP A 105 8.23 -1.46 -6.00
N GLY A 106 8.75 -2.39 -6.80
CA GLY A 106 10.07 -2.27 -7.39
C GLY A 106 10.18 -2.73 -8.84
N LYS A 107 11.26 -2.32 -9.49
CA LYS A 107 11.63 -2.71 -10.85
C LYS A 107 13.10 -3.12 -10.86
N ALA A 108 13.40 -4.16 -11.63
CA ALA A 108 14.76 -4.46 -12.02
C ALA A 108 14.97 -3.89 -13.42
N GLU A 109 15.94 -2.99 -13.56
CA GLU A 109 16.36 -2.45 -14.85
C GLU A 109 17.78 -2.87 -15.15
N ASN A 110 17.97 -3.46 -16.33
CA ASN A 110 19.28 -3.61 -16.92
C ASN A 110 19.42 -2.51 -17.99
N LYS A 111 20.38 -1.60 -17.80
CA LYS A 111 20.76 -0.62 -18.81
C LYS A 111 21.97 -1.18 -19.55
N PRO A 112 21.84 -1.57 -20.83
CA PRO A 112 22.99 -1.99 -21.62
C PRO A 112 24.06 -0.90 -21.56
N GLY A 113 25.26 -1.25 -21.07
CA GLY A 113 26.35 -0.29 -20.95
C GLY A 113 26.87 0.10 -22.33
N ASP A 114 26.95 1.41 -22.58
CA ASP A 114 27.77 1.91 -23.68
C ASP A 114 29.25 1.75 -23.30
N LYS A 115 30.09 1.23 -24.20
CA LYS A 115 31.50 0.96 -23.89
C LYS A 115 32.22 2.28 -23.56
N GLY A 116 32.52 2.49 -22.28
CA GLY A 116 33.17 3.72 -21.78
C GLY A 116 32.36 4.47 -20.71
N SER A 117 31.12 4.08 -20.42
CA SER A 117 30.36 4.63 -19.31
C SER A 117 30.91 4.17 -17.95
N ALA A 118 31.04 5.09 -16.99
CA ALA A 118 31.45 4.80 -15.61
C ALA A 118 30.53 3.77 -14.91
N ASP A 119 29.31 3.59 -15.42
CA ASP A 119 28.31 2.64 -14.91
C ASP A 119 28.36 1.25 -15.57
N ASN A 120 29.35 0.95 -16.43
CA ASN A 120 29.78 -0.37 -16.95
C ASN A 120 28.77 -1.54 -17.09
N GLY A 121 27.48 -1.29 -17.37
CA GLY A 121 26.46 -2.36 -17.43
C GLY A 121 25.91 -2.77 -16.06
N LYS A 122 25.94 -1.87 -15.08
CA LYS A 122 25.39 -2.06 -13.73
C LYS A 122 23.88 -2.31 -13.79
N THR A 123 23.45 -3.42 -13.18
CA THR A 123 22.04 -3.67 -12.88
C THR A 123 21.63 -2.84 -11.68
N THR A 124 20.54 -2.06 -11.81
CA THR A 124 19.96 -1.31 -10.70
C THR A 124 18.63 -1.96 -10.31
N ILE A 125 18.50 -2.25 -9.02
CA ILE A 125 17.27 -2.80 -8.43
C ILE A 125 16.68 -1.76 -7.52
N THR A 126 15.47 -1.31 -7.83
CA THR A 126 14.71 -0.38 -6.98
C THR A 126 13.50 -1.11 -6.40
N GLY A 127 13.12 -0.79 -5.17
CA GLY A 127 11.95 -1.37 -4.49
C GLY A 127 12.23 -1.78 -3.04
N LYS A 128 11.19 -2.21 -2.33
CA LYS A 128 11.30 -2.79 -0.98
C LYS A 128 11.56 -4.29 -1.09
N GLY A 129 12.77 -4.71 -0.74
CA GLY A 129 13.14 -6.12 -0.60
C GLY A 129 12.80 -6.68 0.78
N THR A 130 12.77 -8.01 0.90
CA THR A 130 12.70 -8.67 2.22
C THR A 130 14.06 -8.71 2.91
N PRO A 131 14.11 -8.72 4.25
CA PRO A 131 15.33 -9.01 4.99
C PRO A 131 15.98 -10.32 4.50
N GLU A 132 17.31 -10.37 4.47
CA GLU A 132 18.12 -11.54 4.09
C GLU A 132 17.99 -12.01 2.63
N ALA A 133 17.24 -11.31 1.77
CA ALA A 133 17.19 -11.62 0.35
C ALA A 133 18.54 -11.38 -0.33
N THR A 134 19.17 -12.46 -0.80
CA THR A 134 20.32 -12.36 -1.71
C THR A 134 19.81 -12.28 -3.15
N ILE A 135 19.86 -11.08 -3.74
CA ILE A 135 19.62 -10.94 -5.18
C ILE A 135 20.93 -11.20 -5.92
N LYS A 136 21.01 -12.32 -6.65
CA LYS A 136 22.14 -12.65 -7.52
C LYS A 136 21.89 -12.10 -8.92
N VAL A 137 22.70 -11.15 -9.35
CA VAL A 137 22.72 -10.69 -10.74
C VAL A 137 23.56 -11.71 -11.52
N GLN A 138 22.93 -12.46 -12.43
CA GLN A 138 23.65 -13.38 -13.32
C GLN A 138 24.07 -12.61 -14.58
N ASN A 139 25.38 -12.49 -14.81
CA ASN A 139 25.88 -12.12 -16.13
C ASN A 139 25.71 -13.35 -17.04
N SER A 140 25.02 -13.16 -18.17
CA SER A 140 25.00 -14.14 -19.27
C SER A 140 26.31 -14.12 -20.04
#